data_AF-A0A7S0M8I7-F1
#
_entry.id   AF-A0A7S0M8I7-F1
#
_cell.length_a   1.000
_cell.length_b   1.000
_cell.length_c   1.000
_cell.angle_alpha   90.00
_cell.angle_beta   90.00
_cell.angle_gamma   90.00
#
_symmetry.space_group_name_H-M   'P 1'
#
loop_
_entity.id
_entity.type
_entity.pdbx_description
1 polymer ?
#
loop_
_entity_poly.entity_id
_entity_poly.type
_entity_poly.pdbx_seq_one_letter_code
_entity_poly.pdbx_strand_id
1 'polypeptide(L)'
;LFSPCRCRGSMRFVHVSCLNRWRSMSTNPRSYHECDACGFRYNIRRTALARACTDYMVQEVMTGVVLAVLVCAGGAASCWTGAEHALYRTCEWAPPWTHATMGGRAADLVVCGLIVVGAAGAAMAAWRAYAQDGAGTLAWNL
;
A
#
# COMPACT_ATOMS: atom_id res chain seq x y z
N LEU A 1 6.23 20.80 -9.66
CA LEU A 1 5.64 21.88 -10.47
C LEU A 1 4.71 21.27 -11.52
N PHE A 2 3.54 21.86 -11.81
CA PHE A 2 2.62 21.38 -12.87
C PHE A 2 1.98 22.57 -13.62
N SER A 3 1.37 22.32 -14.78
CA SER A 3 0.78 23.38 -15.64
C SER A 3 -0.76 23.35 -15.61
N PRO A 4 -1.42 24.06 -14.67
CA PRO A 4 -2.88 24.05 -14.54
C PRO A 4 -3.61 24.88 -15.62
N CYS A 5 -2.90 25.77 -16.32
CA CYS A 5 -3.47 26.73 -17.26
C CYS A 5 -2.66 26.80 -18.56
N ARG A 6 -3.17 27.56 -19.54
CA ARG A 6 -2.53 27.80 -20.84
C ARG A 6 -1.73 29.12 -20.89
N CYS A 7 -1.32 29.65 -19.72
CA CYS A 7 -0.47 30.83 -19.66
C CYS A 7 0.89 30.58 -20.35
N ARG A 8 1.48 31.63 -20.91
CA ARG A 8 2.83 31.59 -21.51
C ARG A 8 3.88 32.00 -20.46
N GLY A 9 5.12 31.52 -20.64
CA GLY A 9 6.25 31.84 -19.77
C GLY A 9 6.28 31.06 -18.45
N SER A 10 7.01 31.61 -17.47
CA SER A 10 7.20 31.01 -16.13
C SER A 10 5.89 30.91 -15.33
N MET A 11 4.94 31.80 -15.58
CA MET A 11 3.63 31.82 -14.92
C MET A 11 2.77 30.58 -15.19
N ARG A 12 3.13 29.74 -16.18
CA ARG A 12 2.40 28.50 -16.45
C ARG A 12 2.66 27.41 -15.42
N PHE A 13 3.80 27.45 -14.73
CA PHE A 13 4.22 26.38 -13.85
C PHE A 13 4.02 26.77 -12.39
N VAL A 14 3.09 26.09 -11.71
CA VAL A 14 2.72 26.40 -10.33
C VAL A 14 2.77 25.12 -9.49
N HIS A 15 2.98 25.22 -8.18
CA HIS A 15 2.81 24.10 -7.25
C HIS A 15 1.34 23.84 -6.95
N VAL A 16 0.98 22.59 -6.64
CA VAL A 16 -0.39 22.21 -6.26
C VAL A 16 -0.86 23.00 -5.03
N SER A 17 0.03 23.17 -4.05
CA SER A 17 -0.20 23.98 -2.85
C SER A 17 -0.42 25.46 -3.17
N CYS A 18 0.43 26.08 -4.00
CA CYS A 18 0.31 27.48 -4.40
C CYS A 18 -0.98 27.75 -5.20
N LEU A 19 -1.37 26.84 -6.10
CA LEU A 19 -2.63 26.98 -6.83
C LEU A 19 -3.84 26.87 -5.89
N ASN A 20 -3.85 25.92 -4.96
CA ASN A 20 -4.92 25.79 -3.98
C ASN A 20 -5.02 27.04 -3.08
N ARG A 21 -3.88 27.61 -2.69
CA ARG A 21 -3.83 28.85 -1.91
C ARG A 21 -4.41 30.03 -2.70
N TRP A 22 -3.99 30.23 -3.96
CA TRP A 22 -4.55 31.28 -4.82
C TRP A 22 -6.07 31.15 -4.93
N ARG A 23 -6.57 29.95 -5.23
CA ARG A 23 -8.00 29.67 -5.34
C ARG A 23 -8.78 29.92 -4.05
N SER A 24 -8.16 29.69 -2.88
CA SER A 24 -8.79 29.94 -1.58
C SER A 24 -8.76 31.41 -1.14
N MET A 25 -7.79 32.19 -1.63
CA MET A 25 -7.62 33.61 -1.25
C MET A 25 -8.33 34.58 -2.20
N SER A 26 -8.70 34.13 -3.40
CA SER A 26 -9.39 34.98 -4.38
C SER A 26 -10.82 35.29 -3.94
N THR A 27 -11.17 36.57 -3.86
CA THR A 27 -12.54 37.04 -3.56
C THR A 27 -13.52 36.75 -4.70
N ASN A 28 -13.03 36.55 -5.92
CA ASN A 28 -13.85 36.25 -7.07
C ASN A 28 -14.16 34.74 -7.14
N PRO A 29 -15.44 34.32 -7.13
CA PRO A 29 -15.82 32.91 -7.15
C PRO A 29 -15.41 32.19 -8.45
N ARG A 30 -15.15 32.93 -9.53
CA ARG A 30 -14.71 32.34 -10.81
C ARG A 30 -13.28 31.84 -10.77
N SER A 31 -12.40 32.56 -10.09
CA SER A 31 -10.97 32.23 -9.90
C SER A 31 -10.75 30.86 -9.23
N TYR A 32 -11.76 30.34 -8.55
CA TYR A 32 -11.72 28.99 -7.97
C TYR A 32 -11.75 27.89 -9.04
N HIS A 33 -12.35 28.14 -10.21
CA HIS A 33 -12.52 27.15 -11.28
C HIS A 33 -11.79 27.53 -12.58
N GLU A 34 -11.40 28.78 -12.76
CA GLU A 34 -10.70 29.27 -13.94
C GLU A 34 -9.53 30.19 -13.58
N CYS A 35 -8.58 30.30 -14.51
CA CYS A 35 -7.43 31.17 -14.33
C CYS A 35 -7.78 32.64 -14.64
N ASP A 36 -7.48 33.55 -13.72
CA ASP A 36 -7.73 35.00 -13.88
C ASP A 36 -6.97 35.63 -15.05
N ALA A 37 -5.80 35.09 -15.42
CA ALA A 37 -4.95 35.65 -16.46
C ALA A 37 -5.29 35.16 -17.87
N CYS A 38 -5.72 33.91 -18.03
CA CYS A 38 -5.99 33.32 -19.36
C CYS A 38 -7.42 32.80 -19.56
N GLY A 39 -8.27 32.85 -18.52
CA GLY A 39 -9.66 32.35 -18.56
C GLY A 39 -9.78 30.83 -18.69
N PHE A 40 -8.68 30.08 -18.66
CA PHE A 40 -8.74 28.63 -18.83
C PHE A 40 -9.30 27.95 -17.58
N ARG A 41 -10.32 27.10 -17.74
CA ARG A 41 -10.91 26.33 -16.65
C ARG A 41 -9.98 25.21 -16.19
N TYR A 42 -9.70 25.17 -14.90
CA TYR A 42 -8.90 24.12 -14.29
C TYR A 42 -9.60 22.76 -14.41
N ASN A 43 -8.88 21.72 -14.83
CA ASN A 43 -9.41 20.35 -14.83
C ASN A 43 -9.15 19.71 -13.45
N ILE A 44 -10.05 19.97 -12.49
CA ILE A 44 -9.90 19.55 -11.08
C ILE A 44 -10.35 18.09 -10.86
N ARG A 45 -10.52 17.28 -11.93
CA ARG A 45 -11.10 15.93 -11.85
C ARG A 45 -10.31 14.91 -11.02
N ARG A 46 -9.12 15.25 -10.51
CA ARG A 46 -8.19 14.25 -9.93
C ARG A 46 -7.98 14.27 -8.42
N THR A 47 -8.63 15.12 -7.63
CA THR A 47 -8.26 15.23 -6.20
C THR A 47 -9.22 14.62 -5.19
N ALA A 48 -10.47 14.30 -5.52
CA ALA A 48 -11.38 13.70 -4.53
C ALA A 48 -10.98 12.25 -4.22
N LEU A 49 -10.85 11.41 -5.24
CA LEU A 49 -10.46 10.01 -5.08
C LEU A 49 -9.02 9.87 -4.57
N ALA A 50 -8.10 10.68 -5.09
CA ALA A 50 -6.69 10.64 -4.67
C ALA A 50 -6.49 11.10 -3.22
N ARG A 51 -7.29 12.06 -2.73
CA ARG A 51 -7.29 12.45 -1.31
C ARG A 51 -7.93 11.37 -0.44
N ALA A 52 -9.00 10.75 -0.90
CA ALA A 52 -9.60 9.63 -0.17
C ALA A 52 -8.60 8.48 0.01
N CYS A 53 -7.79 8.16 -1.01
CA CYS A 53 -6.80 7.08 -0.90
C CYS A 53 -5.55 7.44 -0.08
N THR A 54 -5.25 8.72 0.15
CA THR A 54 -4.05 9.17 0.91
C THR A 54 -4.37 9.61 2.33
N ASP A 55 -5.62 9.44 2.77
CA ASP A 55 -5.97 9.63 4.16
C ASP A 55 -5.27 8.57 5.04
N TYR A 56 -4.77 8.99 6.20
CA TYR A 56 -4.07 8.12 7.15
C TYR A 56 -4.92 6.92 7.57
N MET A 57 -6.23 7.13 7.77
CA MET A 57 -7.17 6.07 8.12
C MET A 57 -7.34 5.06 6.97
N VAL A 58 -7.38 5.55 5.73
CA VAL A 58 -7.52 4.67 4.56
C VAL A 58 -6.24 3.87 4.35
N GLN A 59 -5.07 4.46 4.61
CA GLN A 59 -3.81 3.75 4.50
C GLN A 59 -3.71 2.59 5.50
N GLU A 60 -4.09 2.78 6.77
CA GLU A 60 -4.10 1.71 7.78
C GLU A 60 -5.09 0.60 7.42
N VAL A 61 -6.31 0.96 7.03
CA VAL A 61 -7.35 0.00 6.64
C VAL A 61 -6.91 -0.81 5.42
N MET A 62 -6.32 -0.16 4.42
CA MET A 62 -5.83 -0.85 3.22
C MET A 62 -4.74 -1.87 3.56
N THR A 63 -3.78 -1.51 4.40
CA THR A 63 -2.74 -2.45 4.85
C THR A 63 -3.34 -3.61 5.64
N GLY A 64 -4.28 -3.33 6.55
CA GLY A 64 -4.98 -4.36 7.33
C GLY A 64 -5.77 -5.33 6.45
N VAL A 65 -6.50 -4.82 5.45
CA VAL A 65 -7.27 -5.63 4.49
C VAL A 65 -6.36 -6.50 3.64
N VAL A 66 -5.26 -5.95 3.11
CA VAL A 66 -4.29 -6.73 2.33
C VAL A 66 -3.68 -7.85 3.17
N LEU A 67 -3.28 -7.55 4.42
CA LEU A 67 -2.75 -8.56 5.33
C LEU A 67 -3.77 -9.67 5.62
N ALA A 68 -5.03 -9.30 5.91
CA ALA A 68 -6.10 -10.26 6.15
C ALA A 68 -6.34 -11.16 4.94
N VAL A 69 -6.38 -10.59 3.72
CA VAL A 69 -6.54 -11.36 2.49
C VAL A 69 -5.38 -12.33 2.27
N LEU A 70 -4.14 -11.89 2.47
CA LEU A 70 -2.96 -12.73 2.33
C LEU A 70 -2.95 -13.89 3.35
N VAL A 71 -3.32 -13.61 4.60
CA VAL A 71 -3.42 -14.64 5.65
C VAL A 71 -4.51 -15.65 5.31
N CYS A 72 -5.70 -15.20 4.91
CA CYS A 72 -6.80 -16.09 4.54
C CYS A 72 -6.47 -16.95 3.31
N ALA A 73 -5.89 -16.35 2.27
CA ALA A 73 -5.50 -17.05 1.05
C ALA A 73 -4.35 -18.04 1.30
N GLY A 74 -3.34 -17.63 2.07
CA GLY A 74 -2.22 -18.48 2.46
C GLY A 74 -2.67 -19.67 3.31
N GLY A 75 -3.51 -19.43 4.32
CA GLY A 75 -4.10 -20.49 5.14
C GLY A 75 -4.94 -21.47 4.33
N ALA A 76 -5.79 -20.97 3.42
CA ALA A 76 -6.59 -21.82 2.55
C ALA A 76 -5.73 -22.67 1.61
N ALA A 77 -4.65 -22.12 1.07
CA ALA A 77 -3.70 -22.85 0.23
C ALA A 77 -2.93 -23.92 1.02
N SER A 78 -2.53 -23.64 2.26
CA SER A 78 -1.91 -24.63 3.15
C SER A 78 -2.86 -25.80 3.41
N CYS A 79 -4.10 -25.51 3.84
CA CYS A 79 -5.11 -26.55 4.08
C CYS A 79 -5.46 -27.35 2.82
N TRP A 80 -5.38 -26.75 1.62
CA TRP A 80 -5.62 -27.47 0.37
C TRP A 80 -4.49 -28.45 0.03
N THR A 81 -3.25 -28.12 0.41
CA THR A 81 -2.06 -28.94 0.15
C THR A 81 -1.74 -29.93 1.27
N GLY A 82 -2.36 -29.78 2.46
CA GLY A 82 -2.05 -30.57 3.65
C GLY A 82 -0.65 -30.27 4.21
N ALA A 83 -0.05 -29.14 3.81
CA ALA A 83 1.29 -28.74 4.23
C ALA A 83 1.37 -28.49 5.74
N GLU A 84 0.25 -28.15 6.38
CA GLU A 84 0.15 -27.90 7.82
C GLU A 84 0.51 -29.14 8.65
N HIS A 85 0.18 -30.34 8.18
CA HIS A 85 0.50 -31.58 8.89
C HIS A 85 2.01 -31.84 8.96
N ALA A 86 2.73 -31.51 7.88
CA ALA A 86 4.19 -31.60 7.85
C ALA A 86 4.80 -30.57 8.81
N LEU A 87 4.27 -29.35 8.81
CA LEU A 87 4.72 -28.23 9.64
C LEU A 87 4.54 -28.51 11.14
N TYR A 88 3.35 -28.99 11.55
CA TYR A 88 3.08 -29.39 12.94
C TYR A 88 4.00 -30.50 13.41
N ARG A 89 4.28 -31.48 12.55
CA ARG A 89 5.20 -32.58 12.86
C ARG A 89 6.64 -32.10 13.01
N THR A 90 7.13 -31.21 12.13
CA THR A 90 8.49 -30.67 12.22
C THR A 90 8.72 -29.80 13.44
N CYS A 91 7.69 -29.10 13.91
CA CYS A 91 7.77 -28.24 15.08
C CYS A 91 7.38 -28.95 16.38
N GLU A 92 7.08 -30.26 16.33
CA GLU A 92 6.51 -31.03 17.45
C GLU A 92 5.34 -30.31 18.14
N TRP A 93 4.57 -29.55 17.37
CA TRP A 93 3.57 -28.64 17.91
C TRP A 93 2.17 -29.23 17.73
N ALA A 94 1.51 -29.49 18.86
CA ALA A 94 0.13 -29.97 18.90
C ALA A 94 -0.80 -28.83 19.37
N PRO A 95 -1.51 -28.15 18.44
CA PRO A 95 -2.37 -27.04 18.82
C PRO A 95 -3.60 -27.51 19.62
N PRO A 96 -3.94 -26.83 20.74
CA PRO A 96 -5.02 -27.27 21.65
C PRO A 96 -6.45 -27.12 21.08
N TRP A 97 -6.63 -26.36 19.99
CA TRP A 97 -7.93 -26.11 19.37
C TRP A 97 -8.39 -27.20 18.37
N THR A 98 -7.58 -28.26 18.20
CA THR A 98 -7.84 -29.37 17.26
C THR A 98 -8.96 -30.31 17.68
N HIS A 99 -9.37 -30.33 18.96
CA HIS A 99 -10.23 -31.42 19.48
C HIS A 99 -11.64 -31.05 19.95
N ALA A 100 -12.09 -29.79 20.02
CA ALA A 100 -13.38 -29.55 20.70
C ALA A 100 -14.22 -28.31 20.32
N THR A 101 -13.88 -27.50 19.32
CA THR A 101 -14.75 -26.34 18.97
C THR A 101 -14.87 -26.08 17.48
N MET A 102 -16.03 -25.57 17.07
CA MET A 102 -16.35 -25.14 15.69
C MET A 102 -15.32 -24.10 15.15
N GLY A 103 -14.56 -23.45 16.03
CA GLY A 103 -13.50 -22.48 15.70
C GLY A 103 -12.12 -23.06 15.42
N GLY A 104 -11.89 -24.37 15.62
CA GLY A 104 -10.56 -24.98 15.44
C GLY A 104 -10.00 -24.82 14.02
N ARG A 105 -10.84 -25.05 13.00
CA ARG A 105 -10.44 -24.88 11.58
C ARG A 105 -10.12 -23.43 11.23
N ALA A 106 -10.81 -22.47 11.84
CA ALA A 106 -10.54 -21.05 11.62
C ALA A 106 -9.23 -20.62 12.27
N ALA A 107 -8.95 -21.13 13.48
CA ALA A 107 -7.67 -20.89 14.15
C ALA A 107 -6.50 -21.48 13.36
N ASP A 108 -6.63 -22.70 12.84
CA ASP A 108 -5.60 -23.31 11.98
C ASP A 108 -5.35 -22.49 10.71
N LEU A 109 -6.42 -22.05 10.03
CA LEU A 109 -6.29 -21.19 8.83
C LEU A 109 -5.52 -19.90 9.11
N VAL A 110 -5.83 -19.23 10.22
CA VAL A 110 -5.16 -17.97 10.60
C VAL A 110 -3.70 -18.22 10.95
N VAL A 111 -3.42 -19.25 11.76
CA VAL A 111 -2.06 -19.58 12.19
C VAL A 111 -1.19 -19.96 11.00
N CYS A 112 -1.65 -20.87 10.14
CA CYS A 112 -0.90 -21.27 8.94
C CYS A 112 -0.71 -20.09 7.99
N GLY A 113 -1.75 -19.28 7.79
CA GLY A 113 -1.66 -18.06 6.98
C GLY A 113 -0.62 -17.07 7.50
N LEU A 114 -0.56 -16.85 8.82
CA LEU A 114 0.44 -15.98 9.44
C LEU A 114 1.87 -16.52 9.29
N ILE A 115 2.06 -17.84 9.46
CA ILE A 115 3.36 -18.49 9.28
C ILE A 115 3.85 -18.31 7.84
N VAL A 116 2.99 -18.55 6.85
CA VAL A 116 3.32 -18.41 5.42
C VAL A 116 3.68 -16.97 5.07
N VAL A 117 2.85 -16.00 5.48
CA VAL A 117 3.09 -14.57 5.20
C VAL A 117 4.37 -14.09 5.91
N GLY A 118 4.58 -14.51 7.15
CA GLY A 118 5.78 -14.17 7.93
C GLY A 118 7.07 -14.72 7.32
N ALA A 119 7.07 -16.01 6.94
CA ALA A 119 8.23 -16.64 6.31
C ALA A 119 8.56 -16.00 4.95
N ALA A 120 7.54 -15.73 4.12
CA ALA A 120 7.73 -15.02 2.85
C ALA A 120 8.28 -13.60 3.05
N GLY A 121 7.77 -12.87 4.05
CA GLY A 121 8.28 -11.55 4.43
C GLY A 121 9.74 -11.57 4.85
N ALA A 122 10.12 -12.50 5.72
CA ALA A 122 11.50 -12.68 6.17
C ALA A 122 12.44 -13.06 5.02
N ALA A 123 12.01 -13.99 4.15
CA ALA A 123 12.78 -14.38 2.97
C ALA A 123 13.00 -13.21 2.00
N MET A 124 11.97 -12.40 1.74
CA MET A 124 12.10 -11.19 0.92
C MET A 124 13.04 -10.15 1.55
N ALA A 125 12.98 -9.96 2.87
CA ALA A 125 13.87 -9.05 3.59
C ALA A 125 15.34 -9.52 3.50
N ALA A 126 15.58 -10.82 3.72
CA ALA A 126 16.89 -11.43 3.59
C ALA A 126 17.43 -11.32 2.15
N TRP A 127 16.59 -11.59 1.15
CA TRP A 127 16.96 -11.45 -0.26
C TRP A 127 17.33 -10.01 -0.64
N ARG A 128 16.58 -9.03 -0.13
CA ARG A 128 16.90 -7.60 -0.34
C ARG A 128 18.24 -7.22 0.28
N ALA A 129 18.52 -7.70 1.49
CA ALA A 129 19.82 -7.46 2.14
C ALA A 129 20.96 -8.05 1.31
N TYR A 130 20.84 -9.31 0.89
CA TYR A 130 21.83 -9.97 0.03
C TYR A 130 22.05 -9.24 -1.30
N ALA A 131 20.97 -8.79 -1.95
CA ALA A 131 21.05 -8.06 -3.22
C ALA A 131 21.77 -6.70 -3.08
N GLN A 132 21.62 -6.02 -1.94
CA GLN A 132 22.31 -4.76 -1.67
C GLN A 132 23.81 -4.96 -1.44
N ASP A 133 24.21 -6.02 -0.74
CA ASP A 133 25.63 -6.36 -0.54
C ASP A 133 26.32 -6.72 -1.87
N GLY A 134 25.62 -7.45 -2.73
CA GLY A 134 26.08 -7.76 -4.10
C GLY A 134 26.24 -6.52 -4.99
N ALA A 135 25.36 -5.53 -4.86
CA ALA A 135 25.48 -4.27 -5.60
C ALA A 135 26.61 -3.38 -5.05
N GLY A 136 26.80 -3.33 -3.73
CA GLY A 136 27.87 -2.57 -3.09
C GLY A 136 29.26 -3.11 -3.43
N THR A 137 29.43 -4.43 -3.49
CA THR A 137 30.71 -5.08 -3.86
C THR A 137 31.10 -4.89 -5.33
N LEU A 138 30.13 -4.78 -6.25
CA LEU A 138 30.41 -4.42 -7.66
C LEU A 138 30.79 -2.95 -7.84
N ALA A 139 30.27 -2.04 -7.00
CA ALA A 139 30.56 -0.61 -7.07
C ALA A 139 31.97 -0.21 -6.59
N TRP A 140 32.63 -1.03 -5.77
CA TRP A 140 34.02 -0.80 -5.31
C TRP A 140 35.09 -1.42 -6.22
N ASN A 141 34.70 -2.28 -7.17
CA ASN A 141 35.62 -2.99 -8.07
C ASN A 141 35.66 -2.39 -9.50
N LEU A 142 35.04 -1.23 -9.70
CA LEU A 142 35.05 -0.40 -10.91
C LEU A 142 35.64 0.98 -10.57
#